data_AF-A0A5P2DPZ5-F1
#
_entry.id   AF-A0A5P2DPZ5-F1
#
_cell.length_a   1.000
_cell.length_b   1.000
_cell.length_c   1.000
_cell.angle_alpha   90.00
_cell.angle_beta   90.00
_cell.angle_gamma   90.00
#
_symmetry.space_group_name_H-M   'P 1'
#
loop_
_entity.id
_entity.type
_entity.pdbx_description
1 polymer ?
#
loop_
_entity_poly.entity_id
_entity_poly.type
_entity_poly.pdbx_seq_one_letter_code
_entity_poly.pdbx_strand_id
1 'polypeptide(L)'
;MSTSPDHLARARAADSERRRARVLKALDELAANGAEITVSSIARAAHVHRSFVHRHGDLHAAVLTRAAAPPPGVTTGTQVSRQSLLADVANLTARNGRLTAHITRLERRLSESLGQAAWEASGLGAPADIDTLNRRITELEEQIIDLRSELAERDEDLDAARSTNRELMARINRPHPD
;
A
#
# COMPACT_ATOMS: atom_id res chain seq x y z
N MET A 1 -60.79 -22.46 -44.27
CA MET A 1 -60.60 -23.16 -42.98
C MET A 1 -59.20 -22.85 -42.48
N SER A 2 -59.06 -21.92 -41.54
CA SER A 2 -57.74 -21.60 -40.93
C SER A 2 -57.37 -22.75 -40.00
N THR A 3 -56.20 -23.34 -40.22
CA THR A 3 -55.71 -24.50 -39.47
C THR A 3 -55.23 -24.07 -38.07
N SER A 4 -55.54 -24.90 -37.06
CA SER A 4 -55.16 -24.75 -35.63
C SER A 4 -53.81 -24.07 -35.30
N PRO A 5 -52.68 -24.31 -36.01
CA PRO A 5 -51.41 -23.62 -35.76
C PRO A 5 -51.45 -22.09 -35.92
N ASP A 6 -52.25 -21.55 -36.83
CA ASP A 6 -52.32 -20.10 -37.06
C ASP A 6 -52.98 -19.36 -35.89
N HIS A 7 -53.97 -19.99 -35.26
CA HIS A 7 -54.64 -19.43 -34.08
C HIS A 7 -53.71 -19.38 -32.87
N LEU A 8 -52.86 -20.40 -32.67
CA LEU A 8 -51.87 -20.41 -31.60
C LEU A 8 -50.74 -19.39 -31.84
N ALA A 9 -50.29 -19.23 -33.08
CA ALA A 9 -49.30 -18.22 -33.43
C ALA A 9 -49.84 -16.80 -33.17
N ARG A 10 -51.09 -16.52 -33.58
CA ARG A 10 -51.78 -15.25 -33.31
C ARG A 10 -51.96 -15.00 -31.81
N ALA A 11 -52.33 -16.02 -31.04
CA ALA A 11 -52.48 -15.91 -29.59
C ALA A 11 -51.14 -15.57 -28.90
N ARG A 12 -50.03 -16.17 -29.33
CA ARG A 12 -48.68 -15.86 -28.80
C ARG A 12 -48.20 -14.47 -29.19
N ALA A 13 -48.50 -14.03 -30.41
CA ALA A 13 -48.19 -12.67 -30.85
C ALA A 13 -48.96 -11.64 -30.00
N ALA A 14 -50.26 -11.85 -29.81
CA ALA A 14 -51.10 -11.00 -28.95
C ALA A 14 -50.61 -10.98 -27.49
N ASP A 15 -50.15 -12.11 -26.96
CA ASP A 15 -49.62 -12.16 -25.60
C ASP A 15 -48.28 -11.42 -25.45
N SER A 16 -47.42 -11.53 -26.46
CA SER A 16 -46.15 -10.81 -26.51
C SER A 16 -46.39 -9.30 -26.57
N GLU A 17 -47.36 -8.86 -27.36
CA GLU A 17 -47.73 -7.44 -27.48
C GLU A 17 -48.28 -6.89 -26.16
N ARG A 18 -49.14 -7.66 -25.47
CA ARG A 18 -49.62 -7.28 -24.12
C ARG A 18 -48.47 -7.16 -23.11
N ARG A 19 -47.45 -8.03 -23.17
CA ARG A 19 -46.25 -7.93 -22.32
C ARG A 19 -45.42 -6.69 -22.66
N ARG A 20 -45.23 -6.39 -23.94
CA ARG A 20 -44.55 -5.16 -24.40
C ARG A 20 -45.25 -3.91 -23.89
N ALA A 21 -46.57 -3.81 -24.08
CA ALA A 21 -47.35 -2.68 -23.61
C ALA A 21 -47.24 -2.46 -22.09
N ARG A 22 -47.21 -3.54 -21.30
CA ARG A 22 -46.97 -3.43 -19.84
C ARG A 22 -45.57 -2.93 -19.50
N VAL A 23 -44.54 -3.36 -20.23
CA VAL A 23 -43.17 -2.89 -20.03
C VAL A 23 -43.04 -1.40 -20.33
N LEU A 24 -43.62 -0.93 -21.44
CA LEU A 24 -43.62 0.49 -21.79
C LEU A 24 -44.40 1.33 -20.77
N LYS A 25 -45.58 0.85 -20.33
CA LYS A 25 -46.35 1.52 -19.29
C LYS A 25 -45.58 1.63 -17.96
N ALA A 26 -44.92 0.55 -17.54
CA ALA A 26 -44.09 0.54 -16.33
C ALA A 26 -42.87 1.48 -16.44
N LEU A 27 -42.29 1.61 -17.64
CA LEU A 27 -41.22 2.56 -17.92
C LEU A 27 -41.71 4.01 -17.71
N ASP A 28 -42.90 4.33 -18.24
CA ASP A 28 -43.50 5.67 -18.11
C ASP A 28 -43.84 6.00 -16.65
N GLU A 29 -44.42 5.04 -15.91
CA GLU A 29 -44.75 5.19 -14.49
C GLU A 29 -43.51 5.41 -13.63
N LEU A 30 -42.46 4.60 -13.82
CA LEU A 30 -41.20 4.75 -13.07
C LEU A 30 -40.53 6.08 -13.39
N ALA A 31 -40.60 6.53 -14.66
CA ALA A 31 -40.07 7.82 -15.06
C ALA A 31 -40.86 9.00 -14.50
N ALA A 32 -42.19 8.89 -14.39
CA ALA A 32 -43.04 9.91 -13.76
C ALA A 32 -42.77 10.02 -12.26
N ASN A 33 -42.47 8.91 -11.60
CA ASN A 33 -42.18 8.85 -10.16
C ASN A 33 -40.72 9.21 -9.82
N GLY A 34 -39.85 9.43 -10.82
CA GLY A 34 -38.43 9.69 -10.60
C GLY A 34 -37.67 8.52 -9.96
N ALA A 35 -38.21 7.31 -10.03
CA ALA A 35 -37.60 6.12 -9.44
C ALA A 35 -36.43 5.61 -10.31
N GLU A 36 -35.51 4.85 -9.71
CA GLU A 36 -34.37 4.28 -10.44
C GLU A 36 -34.82 3.37 -11.60
N ILE A 37 -34.49 3.80 -12.83
CA ILE A 37 -34.82 3.10 -14.06
C ILE A 37 -33.74 2.06 -14.34
N THR A 38 -34.00 0.81 -13.96
CA THR A 38 -33.15 -0.35 -14.26
C THR A 38 -33.97 -1.46 -14.92
N VAL A 39 -33.32 -2.34 -15.67
CA VAL A 39 -34.01 -3.50 -16.28
C VAL A 39 -34.75 -4.34 -15.23
N SER A 40 -34.15 -4.48 -14.04
CA SER A 40 -34.74 -5.23 -12.92
C SER A 40 -35.95 -4.53 -12.31
N SER A 41 -35.91 -3.20 -12.12
CA SER A 41 -37.06 -2.45 -11.56
C SER A 41 -38.25 -2.47 -12.53
N ILE A 42 -38.00 -2.31 -13.83
CA ILE A 42 -39.04 -2.34 -14.87
C ILE A 42 -39.64 -3.73 -15.02
N ALA A 43 -38.81 -4.79 -15.04
CA ALA A 43 -39.29 -6.17 -15.13
C ALA A 43 -40.24 -6.52 -13.98
N ARG A 44 -39.91 -6.06 -12.76
CA ARG A 44 -40.74 -6.24 -11.57
C ARG A 44 -42.07 -5.46 -11.68
N ALA A 45 -42.03 -4.19 -12.08
CA ALA A 45 -43.22 -3.36 -12.24
C ALA A 45 -44.16 -3.88 -13.36
N ALA A 46 -43.61 -4.31 -14.49
CA ALA A 46 -44.35 -4.85 -15.62
C ALA A 46 -44.87 -6.29 -15.42
N HIS A 47 -44.45 -6.95 -14.32
CA HIS A 47 -44.72 -8.36 -14.04
C HIS A 47 -44.23 -9.29 -15.17
N VAL A 48 -43.00 -9.06 -15.64
CA VAL A 48 -42.35 -9.85 -16.69
C VAL A 48 -40.96 -10.30 -16.24
N HIS A 49 -40.49 -11.45 -16.70
CA HIS A 49 -39.13 -11.90 -16.41
C HIS A 49 -38.07 -11.07 -17.17
N ARG A 50 -36.94 -10.75 -16.53
CA ARG A 50 -35.81 -9.97 -17.10
C ARG A 50 -35.34 -10.42 -18.48
N SER A 51 -35.36 -11.74 -18.74
CA SER A 51 -34.94 -12.31 -20.03
C SER A 51 -35.82 -11.83 -21.19
N PHE A 52 -37.08 -11.49 -20.94
CA PHE A 52 -37.96 -10.92 -21.97
C PHE A 52 -37.43 -9.56 -22.45
N VAL A 53 -37.01 -8.68 -21.54
CA VAL A 53 -36.49 -7.35 -21.90
C VAL A 53 -35.17 -7.49 -22.67
N HIS A 54 -34.28 -8.40 -22.26
CA HIS A 54 -33.02 -8.63 -22.98
C HIS A 54 -33.21 -9.29 -24.35
N ARG A 55 -34.24 -10.12 -24.54
CA ARG A 55 -34.55 -10.75 -25.83
C ARG A 55 -35.10 -9.73 -26.85
N HIS A 56 -35.70 -8.64 -26.38
CA HIS A 56 -36.30 -7.60 -27.21
C HIS A 56 -35.42 -6.34 -27.17
N GLY A 57 -34.54 -6.22 -28.16
CA GLY A 57 -33.54 -5.15 -28.22
C GLY A 57 -34.14 -3.74 -28.24
N ASP A 58 -35.33 -3.57 -28.78
CA ASP A 58 -36.10 -2.32 -28.75
C ASP A 58 -36.51 -1.92 -27.33
N LEU A 59 -37.01 -2.86 -26.53
CA LEU A 59 -37.34 -2.60 -25.12
C LEU A 59 -36.08 -2.25 -24.34
N HIS A 60 -35.00 -2.99 -24.53
CA HIS A 60 -33.73 -2.71 -23.87
C HIS A 60 -33.18 -1.32 -24.25
N ALA A 61 -33.25 -0.94 -25.52
CA ALA A 61 -32.85 0.39 -25.99
C ALA A 61 -33.74 1.49 -25.40
N ALA A 62 -35.05 1.27 -25.28
CA ALA A 62 -35.97 2.21 -24.64
C ALA A 62 -35.63 2.43 -23.15
N VAL A 63 -35.28 1.36 -22.42
CA VAL A 63 -34.83 1.45 -21.03
C VAL A 63 -33.56 2.29 -20.92
N LEU A 64 -32.55 2.02 -21.76
CA LEU A 64 -31.27 2.76 -21.73
C LEU A 64 -31.47 4.23 -22.09
N THR A 65 -32.25 4.52 -23.13
CA THR A 65 -32.54 5.89 -23.57
C THR A 65 -33.23 6.68 -22.46
N ARG A 66 -34.21 6.05 -21.77
CA ARG A 66 -34.93 6.70 -20.69
C ARG A 66 -34.10 6.85 -19.41
N ALA A 67 -33.27 5.87 -19.06
CA ALA A 67 -32.34 5.96 -17.94
C ALA A 67 -31.29 7.07 -18.14
N ALA A 68 -30.95 7.40 -19.39
CA ALA A 68 -30.06 8.51 -19.73
C ALA A 68 -30.77 9.88 -19.79
N ALA A 69 -32.11 9.91 -19.83
CA ALA A 69 -32.88 11.15 -19.92
C ALA A 69 -33.08 11.77 -18.52
N PRO A 70 -32.97 13.10 -18.38
CA PRO A 70 -33.25 13.78 -17.12
C PRO A 70 -34.73 13.66 -16.73
N PRO A 71 -35.05 13.55 -15.43
CA PRO A 71 -36.43 13.35 -14.96
C PRO A 71 -37.33 14.55 -15.35
N PRO A 72 -38.57 14.30 -15.81
CA PRO A 72 -39.50 15.37 -16.13
C PRO A 72 -39.98 16.06 -14.86
N GLY A 73 -39.87 17.39 -14.79
CA GLY A 73 -40.41 18.18 -13.67
C GLY A 73 -39.41 19.07 -12.94
N VAL A 74 -38.19 19.23 -13.44
CA VAL A 74 -37.27 20.17 -12.81
C VAL A 74 -37.60 21.60 -13.20
N THR A 75 -38.47 22.19 -12.38
CA THR A 75 -38.74 23.61 -12.35
C THR A 75 -37.46 24.38 -12.01
N THR A 76 -37.36 25.54 -12.63
CA THR A 76 -36.21 26.41 -12.87
C THR A 76 -35.53 27.02 -11.62
N GLY A 77 -35.53 26.35 -10.46
CA GLY A 77 -35.11 26.93 -9.18
C GLY A 77 -34.09 26.15 -8.33
N THR A 78 -33.87 24.84 -8.57
CA THR A 78 -33.08 24.02 -7.63
C THR A 78 -32.13 23.03 -8.29
N GLN A 79 -31.62 23.34 -9.49
CA GLN A 79 -30.61 22.53 -10.16
C GLN A 79 -29.24 23.17 -10.04
N VAL A 80 -28.43 22.66 -9.12
CA VAL A 80 -26.99 22.66 -9.35
C VAL A 80 -26.79 21.99 -10.72
N SER A 81 -26.33 22.76 -11.71
CA SER A 81 -26.22 22.26 -13.08
C SER A 81 -25.28 21.06 -13.11
N ARG A 82 -25.49 20.13 -14.05
CA ARG A 82 -24.57 18.99 -14.26
C ARG A 82 -23.11 19.44 -14.34
N GLN A 83 -22.88 20.61 -14.94
CA GLN A 83 -21.56 21.22 -15.05
C GLN A 83 -20.99 21.66 -13.69
N SER A 84 -21.83 22.18 -12.79
CA SER A 84 -21.42 22.48 -11.42
C SER A 84 -21.06 21.21 -10.64
N LEU A 85 -21.84 20.14 -10.77
CA LEU A 85 -21.50 18.86 -10.13
C LEU A 85 -20.18 18.27 -10.64
N LEU A 86 -19.92 18.35 -11.95
CA LEU A 86 -18.64 17.93 -12.53
C LEU A 86 -17.47 18.79 -12.02
N ALA A 87 -17.68 20.11 -11.88
CA ALA A 87 -16.70 21.01 -11.29
C ALA A 87 -16.43 20.65 -9.81
N ASP A 88 -17.47 20.31 -9.04
CA ASP A 88 -17.33 19.89 -7.66
C ASP A 88 -16.56 18.56 -7.53
N VAL A 89 -16.84 17.58 -8.40
CA VAL A 89 -16.09 16.32 -8.46
C VAL A 89 -14.62 16.58 -8.80
N ALA A 90 -14.33 17.44 -9.77
CA ALA A 90 -12.95 17.82 -10.12
C ALA A 90 -12.24 18.52 -8.94
N ASN A 91 -12.96 19.37 -8.20
CA ASN A 91 -12.39 20.09 -7.06
C ASN A 91 -12.13 19.16 -5.87
N LEU A 92 -13.06 18.24 -5.59
CA LEU A 92 -12.93 17.24 -4.53
C LEU A 92 -11.82 16.23 -4.82
N THR A 93 -11.68 15.79 -6.07
CA THR A 93 -10.57 14.90 -6.48
C THR A 93 -9.22 15.61 -6.35
N ALA A 94 -9.12 16.87 -6.79
CA ALA A 94 -7.91 17.67 -6.61
C ALA A 94 -7.56 17.92 -5.13
N ARG A 95 -8.58 18.15 -4.27
CA ARG A 95 -8.39 18.29 -2.82
C ARG A 95 -7.93 16.99 -2.19
N ASN A 96 -8.52 15.86 -2.55
CA ASN A 96 -8.06 14.54 -2.10
C ASN A 96 -6.60 14.29 -2.49
N GLY A 97 -6.21 14.56 -3.73
CA GLY A 97 -4.81 14.44 -4.16
C GLY A 97 -3.85 15.28 -3.32
N ARG A 98 -4.22 16.53 -3.00
CA ARG A 98 -3.44 17.41 -2.10
C ARG A 98 -3.34 16.84 -0.68
N LEU A 99 -4.43 16.31 -0.14
CA LEU A 99 -4.43 15.69 1.20
C LEU A 99 -3.57 14.44 1.24
N THR A 100 -3.65 13.55 0.25
CA THR A 100 -2.79 12.37 0.15
C THR A 100 -1.32 12.75 0.10
N ALA A 101 -0.95 13.75 -0.72
CA ALA A 101 0.43 14.25 -0.79
C ALA A 101 0.90 14.89 0.53
N HIS A 102 0.00 15.45 1.31
CA HIS A 102 0.31 15.98 2.64
C HIS A 102 0.53 14.86 3.66
N ILE A 103 -0.33 13.83 3.65
CA ILE A 103 -0.21 12.66 4.51
C ILE A 103 1.13 11.96 4.27
N THR A 104 1.48 11.66 3.02
CA THR A 104 2.75 10.99 2.70
C THR A 104 3.97 11.80 3.13
N ARG A 105 3.89 13.14 3.03
CA ARG A 105 4.94 14.03 3.54
C ARG A 105 5.06 13.98 5.06
N LEU A 106 3.93 13.98 5.78
CA LEU A 106 3.91 13.88 7.22
C LEU A 106 4.43 12.53 7.70
N GLU A 107 4.00 11.44 7.06
CA GLU A 107 4.50 10.08 7.33
C GLU A 107 6.01 10.01 7.13
N ARG A 108 6.54 10.57 6.05
CA ARG A 108 7.99 10.61 5.81
C ARG A 108 8.73 11.36 6.93
N ARG A 109 8.24 12.54 7.32
CA ARG A 109 8.82 13.32 8.42
C ARG A 109 8.72 12.60 9.76
N LEU A 110 7.63 11.89 10.00
CA LEU A 110 7.45 11.09 11.20
C LEU A 110 8.46 9.94 11.23
N SER A 111 8.60 9.20 10.13
CA SER A 111 9.61 8.15 9.99
C SER A 111 11.03 8.67 10.16
N GLU A 112 11.36 9.83 9.59
CA GLU A 112 12.66 10.49 9.79
C GLU A 112 12.88 10.82 11.28
N SER A 113 11.89 11.42 11.96
CA SER A 113 12.00 11.78 13.38
C SER A 113 12.09 10.56 14.31
N LEU A 114 11.32 9.50 14.01
CA LEU A 114 11.35 8.26 14.77
C LEU A 114 12.64 7.48 14.50
N GLY A 115 13.14 7.52 13.26
CA GLY A 115 14.45 6.96 12.90
C GLY A 115 15.57 7.65 13.65
N GLN A 116 15.54 8.98 13.74
CA GLN A 116 16.50 9.76 14.51
C GLN A 116 16.42 9.43 16.01
N ALA A 117 15.21 9.40 16.59
CA ALA A 117 15.03 9.05 18.01
C ALA A 117 15.46 7.61 18.31
N ALA A 118 15.20 6.66 17.39
CA ALA A 118 15.66 5.28 17.52
C ALA A 118 17.19 5.16 17.37
N TRP A 119 17.80 5.95 16.48
CA TRP A 119 19.26 6.04 16.31
C TRP A 119 19.94 6.60 17.57
N GLU A 120 19.35 7.63 18.18
CA GLU A 120 19.82 8.19 19.45
C GLU A 120 19.62 7.21 20.63
N ALA A 121 18.44 6.59 20.74
CA ALA A 121 18.11 5.65 21.83
C ALA A 121 18.87 4.33 21.75
N SER A 122 19.28 3.89 20.56
CA SER A 122 20.09 2.69 20.36
C SER A 122 21.56 2.86 20.76
N GLY A 123 21.98 4.06 21.18
CA GLY A 123 23.36 4.34 21.60
C GLY A 123 24.35 4.46 20.44
N LEU A 124 23.93 4.12 19.22
CA LEU A 124 24.72 4.27 17.98
C LEU A 124 24.80 5.74 17.50
N GLY A 125 23.91 6.60 17.99
CA GLY A 125 23.87 8.03 17.67
C GLY A 125 24.59 8.97 18.63
N ALA A 126 25.10 8.48 19.77
CA ALA A 126 25.82 9.30 20.73
C ALA A 126 27.35 9.15 20.53
N PRO A 127 28.14 10.24 20.48
CA PRO A 127 29.60 10.17 20.43
C PRO A 127 30.23 9.58 21.72
N ALA A 128 29.41 9.31 22.74
CA ALA A 128 29.86 8.83 24.04
C ALA A 128 30.45 7.41 24.05
N ASP A 129 30.20 6.58 23.02
CA ASP A 129 30.74 5.21 22.97
C ASP A 129 31.91 5.03 22.01
N ILE A 130 32.05 5.89 20.99
CA ILE A 130 33.17 5.81 20.05
C ILE A 130 34.43 6.43 20.68
N ASP A 131 34.30 7.57 21.36
CA ASP A 131 35.46 8.23 21.98
C ASP A 131 35.98 7.46 23.20
N THR A 132 35.10 6.79 23.94
CA THR A 132 35.49 5.88 25.03
C THR A 132 36.18 4.64 24.49
N LEU A 133 35.66 4.06 23.40
CA LEU A 133 36.24 2.89 22.77
C LEU A 133 37.62 3.22 22.17
N ASN A 134 37.77 4.38 21.50
CA ASN A 134 39.05 4.85 20.98
C ASN A 134 40.07 5.08 22.11
N ARG A 135 39.66 5.73 23.21
CA ARG A 135 40.54 5.87 24.40
C ARG A 135 40.96 4.51 24.93
N ARG A 136 40.03 3.55 25.00
CA ARG A 136 40.34 2.21 25.47
C ARG A 136 41.28 1.45 24.52
N ILE A 137 41.13 1.63 23.22
CA ILE A 137 42.04 1.08 22.21
C ILE A 137 43.45 1.64 22.44
N THR A 138 43.60 2.96 22.57
CA THR A 138 44.90 3.59 22.81
C THR A 138 45.54 3.13 24.12
N GLU A 139 44.78 3.05 25.22
CA GLU A 139 45.26 2.50 26.50
C GLU A 139 45.76 1.05 26.36
N LEU A 140 45.04 0.21 25.61
CA LEU A 140 45.43 -1.18 25.39
C LEU A 140 46.65 -1.29 24.48
N GLU A 141 46.78 -0.42 23.47
CA GLU A 141 47.96 -0.35 22.62
C GLU A 141 49.21 0.05 23.41
N GLU A 142 49.11 1.04 24.30
CA GLU A 142 50.19 1.43 25.21
C GLU A 142 50.60 0.27 26.14
N GLN A 143 49.62 -0.41 26.75
CA GLN A 143 49.90 -1.59 27.60
C GLN A 143 50.62 -2.71 26.84
N ILE A 144 50.26 -2.94 25.57
CA ILE A 144 50.94 -3.94 24.73
C ILE A 144 52.39 -3.55 24.48
N ILE A 145 52.68 -2.27 24.24
CA ILE A 145 54.05 -1.78 24.02
C ILE A 145 54.87 -1.92 25.29
N ASP A 146 54.31 -1.54 26.44
CA ASP A 146 54.99 -1.64 27.73
C ASP A 146 55.30 -3.09 28.09
N LEU A 147 54.32 -3.99 27.98
CA LEU A 147 54.51 -5.41 28.26
C LEU A 147 55.54 -6.07 27.33
N ARG A 148 55.59 -5.66 26.05
CA ARG A 148 56.62 -6.14 25.12
C ARG A 148 58.01 -5.66 25.50
N SER A 149 58.12 -4.43 25.98
CA SER A 149 59.39 -3.87 26.45
C SER A 149 59.88 -4.58 27.70
N GLU A 150 58.98 -4.86 28.65
CA GLU A 150 59.30 -5.64 29.85
C GLU A 150 59.74 -7.06 29.53
N LEU A 151 59.06 -7.73 28.58
CA LEU A 151 59.47 -9.06 28.13
C LEU A 151 60.87 -9.05 27.49
N ALA A 152 61.17 -8.05 26.66
CA ALA A 152 62.49 -7.91 26.06
C ALA A 152 63.59 -7.72 27.12
N GLU A 153 63.35 -6.87 28.13
CA GLU A 153 64.29 -6.67 29.23
C GLU A 153 64.51 -7.97 30.02
N ARG A 154 63.45 -8.72 30.32
CA ARG A 154 63.58 -10.01 31.02
C ARG A 154 64.31 -11.07 30.20
N ASP A 155 64.14 -11.08 28.88
CA ASP A 155 64.88 -11.98 27.99
C ASP A 155 66.39 -11.64 27.98
N GLU A 156 66.74 -10.35 27.94
CA GLU A 156 68.13 -9.89 28.07
C GLU A 156 68.73 -10.28 29.43
N ASP A 157 67.99 -10.08 30.53
CA ASP A 157 68.40 -10.48 31.87
C ASP A 157 68.65 -12.00 31.96
N LEU A 158 67.76 -12.81 31.37
CA LEU A 158 67.89 -14.27 31.34
C LEU A 158 69.09 -14.72 30.53
N ASP A 159 69.35 -14.09 29.38
CA ASP A 159 70.50 -14.41 28.55
C ASP A 159 71.83 -14.02 29.22
N ALA A 160 71.87 -12.88 29.92
CA ALA A 160 73.00 -12.50 30.76
C ALA A 160 73.23 -13.50 31.90
N ALA A 161 72.17 -13.90 32.62
CA ALA A 161 72.24 -14.91 33.67
C ALA A 161 72.71 -16.28 33.14
N ARG A 162 72.24 -16.68 31.95
CA ARG A 162 72.70 -17.91 31.29
C ARG A 162 74.15 -17.82 30.85
N SER A 163 74.59 -16.67 30.33
CA SER A 163 75.98 -16.46 29.93
C SER A 163 76.93 -16.54 31.13
N THR A 164 76.62 -15.82 32.21
CA THR A 164 77.41 -15.85 33.45
C THR A 164 77.44 -17.25 34.08
N ASN A 165 76.32 -17.98 34.05
CA ASN A 165 76.29 -19.38 34.49
C ASN A 165 77.20 -20.27 33.62
N ARG A 166 77.13 -20.15 32.29
CA ARG A 166 78.03 -20.88 31.38
C ARG A 166 79.50 -20.54 31.63
N GLU A 167 79.85 -19.28 31.86
CA GLU A 167 81.22 -18.86 32.19
C GLU A 167 81.69 -19.42 33.53
N LEU A 168 80.85 -19.39 34.56
CA LEU A 168 81.16 -19.96 35.87
C LEU A 168 81.37 -21.48 35.79
N MET A 169 80.50 -22.19 35.08
CA MET A 169 80.64 -23.62 34.85
C MET A 169 81.90 -23.93 34.04
N ALA A 170 82.23 -23.12 33.03
CA ALA A 170 83.48 -23.24 32.28
C ALA A 170 84.71 -23.00 33.16
N ARG A 171 84.66 -22.08 34.14
CA ARG A 171 85.75 -21.87 35.11
C ARG A 171 85.91 -23.04 36.07
N ILE A 172 84.81 -23.61 36.58
CA ILE A 172 84.83 -24.77 37.49
C ILE A 172 85.36 -26.02 36.76
N ASN A 173 84.94 -26.22 35.51
CA ASN A 173 85.32 -27.38 34.71
C ASN A 173 86.70 -27.24 34.03
N ARG A 174 87.44 -26.14 34.25
CA ARG A 174 88.83 -26.05 33.78
C ARG A 174 89.68 -27.04 34.60
N PRO A 175 90.42 -27.95 33.95
CA PRO A 175 91.31 -28.84 34.67
C PRO A 175 92.35 -28.01 35.42
N HIS A 176 92.59 -28.34 36.69
CA HIS A 176 93.66 -27.77 37.48
C HIS A 176 94.98 -28.21 36.83
N PRO A 177 95.88 -27.28 36.42
CA PRO A 177 97.20 -27.69 35.96
C PRO A 177 97.98 -28.29 37.14
N ASP A 178 98.62 -29.42 36.88
CA ASP A 178 99.37 -30.27 37.84
C ASP A 178 100.28 -29.52 38.82
#